data_AF-A0A844F5V1-F1
#
_entry.id   AF-A0A844F5V1-F1
#
_cell.length_a   1.000
_cell.length_b   1.000
_cell.length_c   1.000
_cell.angle_alpha   90.00
_cell.angle_beta   90.00
_cell.angle_gamma   90.00
#
_symmetry.space_group_name_H-M   'P 1'
#
loop_
_entity.id
_entity.type
_entity.pdbx_description
1 polymer ?
#
loop_
_entity_poly.entity_id
_entity_poly.type
_entity_poly.pdbx_seq_one_letter_code
_entity_poly.pdbx_strand_id
1 'polypeptide(L)'
;MSLVSEYTTVGLNSSVISYYENLGYKIPRRKDKQGRLSVPQGATIDVKISDLTPSSNQYIEARCDCDTCNKTKRIMYSKYNKNIKSNNGLYLCTADSKHMDFANGVSYESIINCIKNFYDRTGRFPKYNEYTEDNGIQFSYSKIREFLKKCGTTLNDELAKIDCHKLLKANTNYYNDYIQKLKEIIKECPQVGNDLYCLSRDDNCKEFGLPSIRWFIGHCPDKSVNNIDTFKEWAGLYTKHMSKEQCTEVILDMVKNFNRPLMYDDFRGHKYGQVTIQMIRDHWGSLNKMKQALGLEINIESMMDKQLSKEEFDNMIVDICKFVHDEGRDFITTREIDENANWSNMCTLRRMADKYYNCKVQDLLEKHNITLGKQGCGINFDFGDGEHITSQFEYMFSKYLRDCGLTYNVDYFRDVKYSTFIPEYKNNMNCDYVIHINGKTIYIEIAGILAEYKTWFYADRPISRSNSKEKYRLKLKKKEEMLKSHGLVYFILFPCDLTKDNFKNILENGSLELKKTIEQFNQNNIDWVKIREVGELDYSKPFL
;
A
#
# COMPACT_ATOMS: atom_id res chain seq x y z
N MET A 1 -9.85 62.52 12.12
CA MET A 1 -10.67 63.75 11.93
C MET A 1 -10.60 64.10 10.47
N SER A 2 -11.75 64.07 9.80
CA SER A 2 -11.88 64.13 8.34
C SER A 2 -12.10 65.55 7.80
N LEU A 3 -12.30 66.55 8.67
CA LEU A 3 -12.42 67.96 8.27
C LEU A 3 -11.04 68.60 8.17
N VAL A 4 -10.79 69.31 7.07
CA VAL A 4 -9.49 69.94 6.80
C VAL A 4 -9.36 71.30 7.47
N SER A 5 -10.47 72.01 7.66
CA SER A 5 -10.54 73.30 8.35
C SER A 5 -11.49 73.24 9.55
N GLU A 6 -11.28 74.13 10.53
CA GLU A 6 -12.22 74.34 11.65
C GLU A 6 -13.33 75.35 11.28
N TYR A 7 -13.04 76.25 10.34
CA TYR A 7 -13.92 77.36 9.94
C TYR A 7 -14.32 77.26 8.46
N THR A 8 -15.47 77.83 8.12
CA THR A 8 -15.92 78.06 6.73
C THR A 8 -16.63 79.41 6.60
N THR A 9 -16.53 80.01 5.42
CA THR A 9 -17.14 81.31 5.12
C THR A 9 -18.57 81.13 4.63
N VAL A 10 -19.54 81.64 5.39
CA VAL A 10 -20.98 81.55 5.08
C VAL A 10 -21.50 82.89 4.58
N GLY A 11 -22.25 82.86 3.48
CA GLY A 11 -23.01 84.01 2.98
C GLY A 11 -24.23 84.29 3.84
N LEU A 12 -24.41 85.54 4.27
CA LEU A 12 -25.53 85.96 5.09
C LEU A 12 -26.76 86.24 4.23
N ASN A 13 -27.85 85.55 4.53
CA ASN A 13 -29.19 85.81 4.01
C ASN A 13 -30.18 85.96 5.17
N SER A 14 -31.40 86.42 4.88
CA SER A 14 -32.43 86.67 5.90
C SER A 14 -32.77 85.45 6.76
N SER A 15 -32.59 84.23 6.26
CA SER A 15 -32.92 83.00 7.01
C SER A 15 -31.81 82.51 7.94
N VAL A 16 -30.56 82.93 7.76
CA VAL A 16 -29.42 82.49 8.60
C VAL A 16 -28.90 83.55 9.57
N ILE A 17 -29.22 84.84 9.36
CA ILE A 17 -28.73 85.95 10.19
C ILE A 17 -29.09 85.73 11.67
N SER A 18 -30.37 85.49 11.98
CA SER A 18 -30.83 85.30 13.36
C SER A 18 -30.21 84.06 14.02
N TYR A 19 -29.94 83.01 13.25
CA TYR A 19 -29.33 81.79 13.76
C TYR A 19 -27.91 82.06 14.26
N TYR A 20 -27.06 82.69 13.45
CA TYR A 20 -25.69 82.99 13.85
C TYR A 20 -25.59 84.12 14.88
N GLU A 21 -26.49 85.09 14.85
CA GLU A 21 -26.61 86.11 15.91
C GLU A 21 -26.91 85.46 17.27
N ASN A 22 -27.83 84.49 17.33
CA ASN A 22 -28.16 83.76 18.55
C ASN A 22 -27.01 82.88 19.05
N LEU A 23 -26.15 82.39 18.15
CA LEU A 23 -24.91 81.69 18.49
C LEU A 23 -23.77 82.63 18.92
N GLY A 24 -23.98 83.95 18.88
CA GLY A 24 -23.03 84.96 19.35
C GLY A 24 -22.07 85.49 18.28
N TYR A 25 -22.29 85.18 17.00
CA TYR A 25 -21.46 85.71 15.91
C TYR A 25 -21.78 87.18 15.62
N LYS A 26 -20.74 87.98 15.36
CA LYS A 26 -20.89 89.40 15.03
C LYS A 26 -21.32 89.56 13.57
N ILE A 27 -22.54 90.04 13.34
CA ILE A 27 -23.09 90.25 12.00
C ILE A 27 -22.75 91.67 11.49
N PRO A 28 -22.13 91.81 10.31
CA PRO A 28 -21.84 93.11 9.73
C PRO A 28 -23.13 93.83 9.33
N ARG A 29 -23.38 95.00 9.93
CA ARG A 29 -24.56 95.84 9.66
C ARG A 29 -24.12 97.24 9.24
N ARG A 30 -24.80 97.82 8.26
CA ARG A 30 -24.62 99.23 7.84
C ARG A 30 -25.93 99.99 7.98
N LYS A 31 -25.85 101.29 8.29
CA LYS A 31 -27.00 102.18 8.23
C LYS A 31 -27.31 102.52 6.77
N ASP A 32 -28.57 102.41 6.36
CA ASP A 32 -29.02 102.93 5.09
C ASP A 32 -29.21 104.46 5.14
N LYS A 33 -29.59 105.07 4.00
CA LYS A 33 -29.86 106.52 3.90
C LYS A 33 -31.00 106.99 4.82
N GLN A 34 -31.76 106.07 5.40
CA GLN A 34 -32.91 106.31 6.29
C GLN A 34 -32.59 105.94 7.75
N GLY A 35 -31.33 105.63 8.06
CA GLY A 35 -30.85 105.30 9.41
C GLY A 35 -31.12 103.86 9.87
N ARG A 36 -31.70 102.99 9.04
CA ARG A 36 -32.02 101.60 9.39
C ARG A 36 -30.79 100.71 9.26
N LEU A 37 -30.59 99.80 10.20
CA LEU A 37 -29.49 98.83 10.16
C LEU A 37 -29.86 97.66 9.24
N SER A 38 -29.13 97.50 8.14
CA SER A 38 -29.27 96.38 7.20
C SER A 38 -27.94 95.64 7.03
N VAL A 39 -28.01 94.34 6.77
CA VAL A 39 -26.83 93.55 6.39
C VAL A 39 -26.51 93.84 4.92
N PRO A 40 -25.27 94.22 4.55
CA PRO A 40 -24.90 94.43 3.16
C PRO A 40 -25.16 93.20 2.29
N GLN A 41 -25.64 93.41 1.07
CA GLN A 41 -25.82 92.32 0.10
C GLN A 41 -24.47 91.65 -0.18
N GLY A 42 -24.43 90.32 -0.08
CA GLY A 42 -23.19 89.54 -0.27
C GLY A 42 -22.26 89.52 0.95
N ALA A 43 -22.68 90.03 2.11
CA ALA A 43 -21.89 89.93 3.33
C ALA A 43 -21.66 88.46 3.73
N THR A 44 -20.45 88.16 4.19
CA THR A 44 -20.05 86.84 4.66
C THR A 44 -19.48 86.93 6.08
N ILE A 45 -19.55 85.82 6.81
CA ILE A 45 -18.88 85.64 8.09
C ILE A 45 -18.14 84.30 8.12
N ASP A 46 -17.05 84.22 8.86
CA ASP A 46 -16.39 82.95 9.16
C ASP A 46 -17.02 82.33 10.39
N VAL A 47 -17.54 81.11 10.23
CA VAL A 47 -18.20 80.36 11.30
C VAL A 47 -17.49 79.03 11.51
N LYS A 48 -17.55 78.50 12.74
CA LYS A 48 -17.07 77.14 13.01
C LYS A 48 -17.94 76.15 12.25
N ILE A 49 -17.33 75.12 11.68
CA ILE A 49 -18.06 74.07 10.95
C ILE A 49 -19.01 73.31 11.88
N SER A 50 -18.66 73.16 13.16
CA SER A 50 -19.52 72.58 14.21
C SER A 50 -20.85 73.33 14.40
N ASP A 51 -20.85 74.63 14.08
CA ASP A 51 -21.98 75.54 14.31
C ASP A 51 -22.85 75.66 13.06
N LEU A 52 -22.53 74.93 11.98
CA LEU A 52 -23.42 74.79 10.84
C LEU A 52 -24.60 73.89 11.21
N THR A 53 -25.79 74.24 10.74
CA THR A 53 -26.96 73.35 10.87
C THR A 53 -26.70 72.03 10.12
N PRO A 54 -27.19 70.86 10.62
CA PRO A 54 -26.93 69.57 9.98
C PRO A 54 -27.38 69.47 8.51
N SER A 55 -28.36 70.29 8.11
CA SER A 55 -28.91 70.39 6.75
C SER A 55 -28.28 71.50 5.90
N SER A 56 -27.24 72.19 6.39
CA SER A 56 -26.58 73.29 5.68
C SER A 56 -26.02 72.87 4.32
N ASN A 57 -26.29 73.69 3.30
CA ASN A 57 -25.72 73.52 1.95
C ASN A 57 -24.37 74.24 1.79
N GLN A 58 -23.80 74.78 2.88
CA GLN A 58 -22.47 75.37 2.86
C GLN A 58 -21.43 74.33 2.47
N TYR A 59 -20.49 74.72 1.60
CA TYR A 59 -19.39 73.85 1.21
C TYR A 59 -18.28 73.88 2.25
N ILE A 60 -17.78 72.70 2.57
CA ILE A 60 -16.64 72.44 3.44
C ILE A 60 -15.60 71.60 2.69
N GLU A 61 -14.39 71.56 3.22
CA GLU A 61 -13.34 70.66 2.74
C GLU A 61 -13.21 69.46 3.67
N ALA A 62 -13.45 68.27 3.12
CA ALA A 62 -13.34 67.00 3.83
C ALA A 62 -12.28 66.12 3.16
N ARG A 63 -11.35 65.61 3.96
CA ARG A 63 -10.35 64.61 3.58
C ARG A 63 -10.92 63.23 3.84
N CYS A 64 -10.83 62.35 2.84
CA CYS A 64 -11.25 60.97 2.97
C CYS A 64 -10.49 60.26 4.10
N ASP A 65 -11.20 59.54 4.96
CA ASP A 65 -10.60 58.76 6.05
C ASP A 65 -9.94 57.45 5.58
N CYS A 66 -10.17 57.02 4.33
CA CYS A 66 -9.53 55.84 3.76
C CYS A 66 -8.01 56.02 3.67
N ASP A 67 -7.30 55.11 4.33
CA ASP A 67 -5.83 55.00 4.45
C ASP A 67 -5.06 55.15 3.13
N THR A 68 -5.58 54.58 2.05
CA THR A 68 -4.94 54.55 0.73
C THR A 68 -5.35 55.70 -0.18
N CYS A 69 -6.46 56.40 0.11
CA CYS A 69 -7.03 57.40 -0.79
C CYS A 69 -6.51 58.81 -0.48
N ASN A 70 -6.61 59.24 0.78
CA ASN A 70 -6.19 60.57 1.26
C ASN A 70 -6.69 61.78 0.44
N LYS A 71 -7.70 61.63 -0.42
CA LYS A 71 -8.22 62.71 -1.28
C LYS A 71 -9.04 63.70 -0.47
N THR A 72 -8.77 64.98 -0.66
CA THR A 72 -9.61 66.08 -0.18
C THR A 72 -10.65 66.44 -1.24
N LYS A 73 -11.92 66.58 -0.82
CA LYS A 73 -13.02 67.04 -1.69
C LYS A 73 -13.78 68.18 -1.04
N ARG A 74 -14.21 69.12 -1.88
CA ARG A 74 -15.16 70.18 -1.51
C ARG A 74 -16.58 69.62 -1.60
N ILE A 75 -17.29 69.54 -0.47
CA ILE A 75 -18.61 68.92 -0.36
C ILE A 75 -19.54 69.77 0.50
N MET A 76 -20.85 69.71 0.25
CA MET A 76 -21.85 70.35 1.12
C MET A 76 -21.88 69.67 2.49
N TYR A 77 -22.00 70.45 3.57
CA TYR A 77 -22.05 69.93 4.94
C TYR A 77 -23.18 68.93 5.17
N SER A 78 -24.36 69.17 4.59
CA SER A 78 -25.50 68.24 4.61
C SER A 78 -25.19 66.88 3.98
N LYS A 79 -24.37 66.84 2.92
CA LYS A 79 -23.94 65.60 2.27
C LYS A 79 -22.82 64.91 3.06
N TYR A 80 -21.91 65.68 3.67
CA TYR A 80 -20.89 65.16 4.59
C TYR A 80 -21.55 64.44 5.78
N ASN A 81 -22.52 65.08 6.43
CA ASN A 81 -23.26 64.50 7.56
C ASN A 81 -23.99 63.20 7.20
N LYS A 82 -24.58 63.13 6.00
CA LYS A 82 -25.17 61.89 5.49
C LYS A 82 -24.12 60.79 5.28
N ASN A 83 -22.97 61.14 4.71
CA ASN A 83 -21.88 60.18 4.44
C ASN A 83 -21.33 59.57 5.73
N ILE A 84 -20.96 60.41 6.72
CA ILE A 84 -20.43 59.92 8.00
C ILE A 84 -21.48 59.08 8.75
N LYS A 85 -22.76 59.45 8.68
CA LYS A 85 -23.84 58.68 9.32
C LYS A 85 -24.01 57.30 8.70
N SER A 86 -23.83 57.17 7.39
CA SER A 86 -23.91 55.89 6.68
C SER A 86 -22.67 55.01 6.88
N ASN A 87 -21.53 55.59 7.25
CA ASN A 87 -20.22 54.92 7.30
C ASN A 87 -19.63 54.91 8.73
N ASN A 88 -20.47 54.76 9.76
CA ASN A 88 -20.04 54.64 11.17
C ASN A 88 -19.07 55.74 11.65
N GLY A 89 -19.30 56.98 11.20
CA GLY A 89 -18.50 58.15 11.59
C GLY A 89 -17.32 58.46 10.67
N LEU A 90 -17.09 57.67 9.62
CA LEU A 90 -16.00 57.87 8.65
C LEU A 90 -16.49 58.60 7.39
N TYR A 91 -15.68 59.51 6.86
CA TYR A 91 -15.93 60.16 5.58
C TYR A 91 -15.24 59.43 4.43
N LEU A 92 -16.04 58.92 3.48
CA LEU A 92 -15.58 58.26 2.27
C LEU A 92 -15.85 59.11 1.03
N CYS A 93 -14.82 59.36 0.21
CA CYS A 93 -14.92 60.24 -0.95
C CYS A 93 -15.65 59.62 -2.15
N THR A 94 -15.73 58.28 -2.20
CA THR A 94 -16.41 57.46 -3.20
C THR A 94 -17.02 56.23 -2.52
N ALA A 95 -18.03 55.63 -3.16
CA ALA A 95 -18.67 54.38 -2.71
C ALA A 95 -18.14 53.17 -3.50
N ASP A 96 -16.83 53.14 -3.77
CA ASP A 96 -16.20 51.99 -4.42
C ASP A 96 -15.91 50.87 -3.41
N SER A 97 -15.60 49.67 -3.92
CA SER A 97 -15.35 48.49 -3.07
C SER A 97 -14.24 48.72 -2.04
N LYS A 98 -13.18 49.47 -2.36
CA LYS A 98 -12.08 49.72 -1.43
C LYS A 98 -12.51 50.58 -0.25
N HIS A 99 -13.26 51.65 -0.52
CA HIS A 99 -13.78 52.53 0.53
C HIS A 99 -14.81 51.81 1.39
N MET A 100 -15.68 50.99 0.78
CA MET A 100 -16.66 50.19 1.52
C MET A 100 -15.99 49.11 2.37
N ASP A 101 -14.93 48.46 1.89
CA ASP A 101 -14.16 47.48 2.66
C ASP A 101 -13.45 48.15 3.85
N PHE A 102 -12.87 49.33 3.65
CA PHE A 102 -12.28 50.15 4.72
C PHE A 102 -13.31 50.54 5.80
N ALA A 103 -14.47 51.08 5.40
CA ALA A 103 -15.50 51.47 6.37
C ALA A 103 -16.13 50.29 7.11
N ASN A 104 -16.10 49.09 6.53
CA ASN A 104 -16.54 47.86 7.18
C ASN A 104 -15.43 47.18 8.02
N GLY A 105 -14.26 47.80 8.17
CA GLY A 105 -13.15 47.23 8.95
C GLY A 105 -12.53 45.97 8.33
N VAL A 106 -12.70 45.77 7.03
CA VAL A 106 -12.13 44.62 6.31
C VAL A 106 -10.66 44.92 6.01
N SER A 107 -9.78 44.37 6.83
CA SER A 107 -8.34 44.37 6.59
C SER A 107 -7.86 42.95 6.32
N TYR A 108 -6.70 42.83 5.68
CA TYR A 108 -6.06 41.54 5.50
C TYR A 108 -5.83 40.85 6.85
N GLU A 109 -5.36 41.59 7.85
CA GLU A 109 -5.15 41.08 9.21
C GLU A 109 -6.45 40.62 9.88
N SER A 110 -7.55 41.35 9.72
CA SER A 110 -8.82 40.96 10.35
C SER A 110 -9.38 39.66 9.77
N ILE A 111 -9.27 39.47 8.45
CA ILE A 111 -9.64 38.21 7.78
C ILE A 111 -8.77 37.04 8.29
N ILE A 112 -7.45 37.21 8.31
CA ILE A 112 -6.53 36.15 8.74
C ILE A 112 -6.72 35.81 10.21
N ASN A 113 -6.94 36.79 11.08
CA ASN A 113 -7.17 36.58 12.50
C ASN A 113 -8.49 35.83 12.75
N CYS A 114 -9.58 36.12 12.04
CA CYS A 114 -10.81 35.34 12.11
C CYS A 114 -10.59 33.87 11.76
N ILE A 115 -9.82 33.60 10.70
CA ILE A 115 -9.51 32.23 10.26
C ILE A 115 -8.62 31.52 11.27
N LYS A 116 -7.59 32.18 11.80
CA LYS A 116 -6.70 31.63 12.84
C LYS A 116 -7.49 31.30 14.11
N ASN A 117 -8.33 32.21 14.58
CA ASN A 117 -9.16 31.96 15.76
C ASN A 117 -10.11 30.75 15.57
N PHE A 118 -10.67 30.57 14.37
CA PHE A 118 -11.45 29.37 14.05
C PHE A 118 -10.57 28.11 14.08
N TYR A 119 -9.38 28.18 13.48
CA TYR A 119 -8.42 27.08 13.45
C TYR A 119 -7.98 26.67 14.86
N ASP A 120 -7.58 27.62 15.69
CA ASP A 120 -7.12 27.38 17.06
C ASP A 120 -8.22 26.76 17.93
N ARG A 121 -9.49 27.13 17.70
CA ARG A 121 -10.64 26.55 18.42
C ARG A 121 -11.01 25.14 17.95
N THR A 122 -10.82 24.82 16.67
CA THR A 122 -11.40 23.61 16.05
C THR A 122 -10.37 22.59 15.56
N GLY A 123 -9.09 22.97 15.49
CA GLY A 123 -8.00 22.15 14.93
C GLY A 123 -8.09 21.89 13.43
N ARG A 124 -8.94 22.62 12.71
CA ARG A 124 -9.15 22.47 11.25
C ARG A 124 -9.55 23.79 10.59
N PHE A 125 -9.44 23.86 9.27
CA PHE A 125 -9.93 25.02 8.53
C PHE A 125 -11.45 24.99 8.29
N PRO A 126 -12.08 26.16 8.10
CA PRO A 126 -13.51 26.25 7.77
C PRO A 126 -13.80 25.71 6.37
N LYS A 127 -14.88 24.93 6.24
CA LYS A 127 -15.47 24.55 4.95
C LYS A 127 -16.15 25.74 4.29
N TYR A 128 -16.45 25.64 3.00
CA TYR A 128 -17.02 26.74 2.21
C TYR A 128 -18.29 27.36 2.83
N ASN A 129 -19.11 26.56 3.53
CA ASN A 129 -20.37 26.96 4.16
C ASN A 129 -20.22 27.39 5.63
N GLU A 130 -19.00 27.37 6.19
CA GLU A 130 -18.73 27.72 7.59
C GLU A 130 -18.16 29.13 7.76
N TYR A 131 -18.00 29.87 6.65
CA TYR A 131 -17.63 31.29 6.66
C TYR A 131 -18.84 32.15 7.04
N THR A 132 -19.25 32.05 8.31
CA THR A 132 -20.44 32.68 8.89
C THR A 132 -20.12 33.36 10.23
N GLU A 133 -20.95 34.35 10.59
CA GLU A 133 -20.81 35.09 11.85
C GLU A 133 -20.89 34.17 13.08
N ASP A 134 -21.76 33.16 13.05
CA ASP A 134 -21.89 32.13 14.10
C ASP A 134 -20.58 31.39 14.37
N ASN A 135 -19.76 31.22 13.33
CA ASN A 135 -18.44 30.59 13.44
C ASN A 135 -17.33 31.58 13.81
N GLY A 136 -17.66 32.84 14.08
CA GLY A 136 -16.70 33.91 14.38
C GLY A 136 -16.02 34.50 13.15
N ILE A 137 -16.56 34.26 11.95
CA ILE A 137 -16.04 34.77 10.69
C ILE A 137 -17.03 35.79 10.12
N GLN A 138 -16.69 37.07 10.21
CA GLN A 138 -17.56 38.18 9.82
C GLN A 138 -17.77 38.33 8.30
N PHE A 139 -17.08 37.52 7.49
CA PHE A 139 -17.06 37.68 6.04
C PHE A 139 -17.41 36.37 5.34
N SER A 140 -18.25 36.46 4.31
CA SER A 140 -18.57 35.30 3.48
C SER A 140 -17.35 34.81 2.70
N TYR A 141 -17.35 33.51 2.38
CA TYR A 141 -16.30 32.86 1.58
C TYR A 141 -15.98 33.61 0.28
N SER A 142 -17.01 34.04 -0.46
CA SER A 142 -16.86 34.78 -1.72
C SER A 142 -16.17 36.12 -1.52
N LYS A 143 -16.53 36.86 -0.47
CA LYS A 143 -15.94 38.18 -0.17
C LYS A 143 -14.46 38.03 0.19
N ILE A 144 -14.11 37.04 1.01
CA ILE A 144 -12.72 36.75 1.37
C ILE A 144 -11.90 36.40 0.12
N ARG A 145 -12.39 35.54 -0.75
CA ARG A 145 -11.67 35.17 -1.99
C ARG A 145 -11.44 36.36 -2.92
N GLU A 146 -12.44 37.23 -3.08
CA GLU A 146 -12.30 38.42 -3.91
C GLU A 146 -11.26 39.39 -3.31
N PHE A 147 -11.32 39.60 -1.99
CA PHE A 147 -10.37 40.46 -1.28
C PHE A 147 -8.93 39.94 -1.40
N LEU A 148 -8.70 38.66 -1.10
CA LEU A 148 -7.36 38.05 -1.21
C LEU A 148 -6.81 38.13 -2.63
N LYS A 149 -7.66 37.95 -3.65
CA LYS A 149 -7.27 38.12 -5.05
C LYS A 149 -6.81 39.55 -5.35
N LYS A 150 -7.47 40.57 -4.78
CA LYS A 150 -7.03 41.99 -4.89
C LYS A 150 -5.68 42.22 -4.21
N CYS A 151 -5.38 41.46 -3.15
CA CYS A 151 -4.08 41.47 -2.47
C CYS A 151 -3.00 40.64 -3.20
N GLY A 152 -3.31 40.01 -4.35
CA GLY A 152 -2.35 39.21 -5.11
C GLY A 152 -2.08 37.82 -4.51
N THR A 153 -2.98 37.32 -3.66
CA THR A 153 -2.85 36.00 -3.01
C THR A 153 -4.13 35.17 -3.16
N THR A 154 -4.11 33.92 -2.75
CA THR A 154 -5.29 33.06 -2.70
C THR A 154 -5.59 32.59 -1.28
N LEU A 155 -6.85 32.25 -1.01
CA LEU A 155 -7.21 31.65 0.28
C LEU A 155 -6.37 30.40 0.58
N ASN A 156 -6.09 29.55 -0.42
CA ASN A 156 -5.28 28.36 -0.21
C ASN A 156 -3.83 28.67 0.20
N ASP A 157 -3.26 29.77 -0.32
CA ASP A 157 -1.92 30.22 0.07
C ASP A 157 -1.92 30.76 1.50
N GLU A 158 -2.94 31.52 1.87
CA GLU A 158 -3.05 32.06 3.22
C GLU A 158 -3.31 30.99 4.28
N LEU A 159 -4.13 29.99 3.97
CA LEU A 159 -4.34 28.85 4.85
C LEU A 159 -3.06 28.00 4.99
N ALA A 160 -2.30 27.83 3.90
CA ALA A 160 -1.04 27.07 3.91
C ALA A 160 0.02 27.69 4.84
N LYS A 161 0.05 29.03 4.94
CA LYS A 161 0.92 29.75 5.88
C LYS A 161 0.60 29.48 7.34
N ILE A 162 -0.64 29.08 7.65
CA ILE A 162 -1.07 28.71 9.01
C ILE A 162 -0.69 27.25 9.27
N ASP A 163 -1.18 26.34 8.43
CA ASP A 163 -0.84 24.91 8.51
C ASP A 163 -1.10 24.26 7.14
N CYS A 164 -0.05 23.96 6.38
CA CYS A 164 -0.18 23.35 5.07
C CYS A 164 -0.70 21.89 5.13
N HIS A 165 -0.58 21.20 6.26
CA HIS A 165 -0.93 19.78 6.42
C HIS A 165 -2.41 19.53 6.72
N LYS A 166 -3.15 20.58 7.11
CA LYS A 166 -4.60 20.51 7.37
C LYS A 166 -5.45 20.99 6.19
N LEU A 167 -4.82 21.31 5.06
CA LEU A 167 -5.51 21.76 3.87
C LEU A 167 -6.32 20.65 3.21
N LEU A 168 -7.48 21.02 2.66
CA LEU A 168 -8.27 20.14 1.78
C LEU A 168 -7.59 19.94 0.42
N LYS A 169 -6.82 20.93 -0.04
CA LYS A 169 -6.06 20.90 -1.28
C LYS A 169 -4.62 21.27 -0.99
N ALA A 170 -3.71 20.34 -1.23
CA ALA A 170 -2.29 20.57 -0.99
C ALA A 170 -1.76 21.75 -1.80
N ASN A 171 -0.88 22.53 -1.17
CA ASN A 171 -0.31 23.73 -1.76
C ASN A 171 1.11 23.44 -2.28
N THR A 172 1.35 23.66 -3.57
CA THR A 172 2.63 23.36 -4.21
C THR A 172 3.79 24.19 -3.68
N ASN A 173 3.52 25.37 -3.11
CA ASN A 173 4.55 26.22 -2.52
C ASN A 173 5.20 25.60 -1.28
N TYR A 174 4.52 24.63 -0.65
CA TYR A 174 4.96 23.91 0.55
C TYR A 174 5.33 22.45 0.24
N TYR A 175 5.73 22.17 -1.00
CA TYR A 175 6.09 20.81 -1.44
C TYR A 175 7.17 20.18 -0.55
N ASN A 176 8.20 20.96 -0.18
CA ASN A 176 9.30 20.48 0.65
C ASN A 176 8.85 20.15 2.07
N ASP A 177 7.94 20.92 2.66
CA ASP A 177 7.34 20.64 3.97
C ASP A 177 6.59 19.30 3.95
N TYR A 178 5.86 18.99 2.87
CA TYR A 178 5.21 17.70 2.71
C TYR A 178 6.22 16.55 2.57
N ILE A 179 7.36 16.76 1.89
CA ILE A 179 8.43 15.75 1.79
C ILE A 179 9.07 15.49 3.15
N GLN A 180 9.36 16.54 3.92
CA GLN A 180 9.91 16.39 5.26
C GLN A 180 8.95 15.62 6.16
N LYS A 181 7.68 16.01 6.18
CA LYS A 181 6.66 15.31 6.96
C LYS A 181 6.48 13.86 6.51
N LEU A 182 6.55 13.57 5.20
CA LEU A 182 6.53 12.20 4.69
C LEU A 182 7.70 11.38 5.27
N LYS A 183 8.91 11.94 5.33
CA LYS A 183 10.07 11.26 5.92
C LYS A 183 9.89 11.00 7.42
N GLU A 184 9.33 11.96 8.15
CA GLU A 184 9.01 11.81 9.57
C GLU A 184 7.99 10.69 9.81
N ILE A 185 6.90 10.67 9.03
CA ILE A 185 5.89 9.61 9.11
C ILE A 185 6.48 8.25 8.75
N ILE A 186 7.34 8.16 7.75
CA ILE A 186 8.00 6.89 7.40
C ILE A 186 8.90 6.41 8.55
N LYS A 187 9.54 7.33 9.28
CA LYS A 187 10.35 6.99 10.46
C LYS A 187 9.51 6.42 11.60
N GLU A 188 8.32 6.97 11.83
CA GLU A 188 7.37 6.49 12.86
C GLU A 188 6.59 5.25 12.43
N CYS A 189 6.26 5.16 11.14
CA CYS A 189 5.45 4.13 10.50
C CYS A 189 6.14 3.59 9.23
N PRO A 190 7.17 2.73 9.37
CA PRO A 190 7.97 2.23 8.24
C PRO A 190 7.16 1.55 7.13
N GLN A 191 5.99 0.99 7.45
CA GLN A 191 5.06 0.39 6.49
C GLN A 191 4.62 1.35 5.37
N VAL A 192 4.53 2.66 5.67
CA VAL A 192 4.19 3.69 4.67
C VAL A 192 5.29 3.79 3.61
N GLY A 193 6.56 3.70 4.02
CA GLY A 193 7.69 3.70 3.09
C GLY A 193 7.71 2.47 2.19
N ASN A 194 7.31 1.31 2.72
CA ASN A 194 7.19 0.07 1.97
C ASN A 194 6.11 0.16 0.88
N ASP A 195 4.93 0.67 1.24
CA ASP A 195 3.80 0.82 0.34
C ASP A 195 3.27 2.26 0.28
N LEU A 196 3.94 3.10 -0.49
CA LEU A 196 3.49 4.49 -0.71
C LEU A 196 2.12 4.56 -1.43
N TYR A 197 1.64 3.47 -2.05
CA TYR A 197 0.28 3.47 -2.61
C TYR A 197 -0.80 3.57 -1.54
N CYS A 198 -0.48 3.31 -0.27
CA CYS A 198 -1.39 3.59 0.83
C CYS A 198 -1.83 5.07 0.85
N LEU A 199 -0.98 5.99 0.39
CA LEU A 199 -1.29 7.42 0.17
C LEU A 199 -2.10 7.68 -1.11
N SER A 200 -2.71 6.68 -1.73
CA SER A 200 -3.72 6.89 -2.78
C SER A 200 -5.13 6.96 -2.21
N ARG A 201 -5.32 6.58 -0.94
CA ARG A 201 -6.61 6.61 -0.24
C ARG A 201 -6.76 7.93 0.51
N ASP A 202 -7.89 8.60 0.33
CA ASP A 202 -8.16 9.90 0.95
C ASP A 202 -8.12 9.85 2.48
N ASP A 203 -8.53 8.74 3.10
CA ASP A 203 -8.53 8.60 4.55
C ASP A 203 -7.11 8.59 5.12
N ASN A 204 -6.21 7.82 4.50
CA ASN A 204 -4.79 7.79 4.87
C ASN A 204 -4.15 9.18 4.65
N CYS A 205 -4.48 9.86 3.55
CA CYS A 205 -3.98 11.21 3.28
C CYS A 205 -4.40 12.19 4.39
N LYS A 206 -5.64 12.11 4.87
CA LYS A 206 -6.16 12.95 5.97
C LYS A 206 -5.54 12.59 7.32
N GLU A 207 -5.42 11.31 7.62
CA GLU A 207 -4.82 10.80 8.86
C GLU A 207 -3.38 11.32 9.01
N PHE A 208 -2.58 11.16 7.95
CA PHE A 208 -1.20 11.59 7.92
C PHE A 208 -1.03 13.09 7.66
N GLY A 209 -2.08 13.79 7.23
CA GLY A 209 -2.00 15.18 6.78
C GLY A 209 -0.97 15.35 5.65
N LEU A 210 -1.03 14.45 4.67
CA LEU A 210 -0.16 14.41 3.49
C LEU A 210 -1.00 14.41 2.22
N PRO A 211 -0.49 14.99 1.12
CA PRO A 211 -1.09 14.81 -0.19
C PRO A 211 -0.97 13.37 -0.69
N SER A 212 -1.75 13.05 -1.72
CA SER A 212 -1.69 11.73 -2.32
C SER A 212 -0.35 11.47 -3.03
N ILE A 213 0.03 10.20 -3.18
CA ILE A 213 1.27 9.84 -3.89
C ILE A 213 1.28 10.34 -5.36
N ARG A 214 0.11 10.39 -6.00
CA ARG A 214 -0.04 10.96 -7.35
C ARG A 214 0.23 12.46 -7.36
N TRP A 215 -0.17 13.17 -6.31
CA TRP A 215 0.12 14.59 -6.18
C TRP A 215 1.63 14.84 -6.01
N PHE A 216 2.31 14.04 -5.18
CA PHE A 216 3.76 14.11 -5.00
C PHE A 216 4.51 13.95 -6.32
N ILE A 217 4.17 12.92 -7.11
CA ILE A 217 4.79 12.67 -8.41
C ILE A 217 4.46 13.81 -9.39
N GLY A 218 3.18 14.18 -9.52
CA GLY A 218 2.74 15.19 -10.49
C GLY A 218 3.26 16.61 -10.23
N HIS A 219 3.57 16.94 -8.98
CA HIS A 219 4.09 18.26 -8.59
C HIS A 219 5.57 18.23 -8.21
N CYS A 220 6.27 17.13 -8.49
CA CYS A 220 7.71 17.06 -8.28
C CYS A 220 8.41 18.19 -9.08
N PRO A 221 9.36 18.91 -8.44
CA PRO A 221 10.19 19.90 -9.14
C PRO A 221 11.00 19.28 -10.28
N ASP A 222 11.46 18.04 -10.10
CA ASP A 222 12.17 17.26 -11.12
C ASP A 222 11.16 16.57 -12.06
N LYS A 223 11.23 16.92 -13.36
CA LYS A 223 10.31 16.40 -14.39
C LYS A 223 10.67 15.01 -14.89
N SER A 224 11.81 14.46 -14.50
CA SER A 224 12.16 13.06 -14.78
C SER A 224 11.36 12.08 -13.90
N VAL A 225 10.88 12.53 -12.73
CA VAL A 225 10.06 11.75 -11.81
C VAL A 225 8.67 11.54 -12.39
N ASN A 226 8.36 10.29 -12.75
CA ASN A 226 7.08 9.93 -13.37
C ASN A 226 6.39 8.71 -12.74
N ASN A 227 7.07 8.02 -11.81
CA ASN A 227 6.56 6.86 -11.11
C ASN A 227 7.07 6.82 -9.66
N ILE A 228 6.58 5.88 -8.86
CA ILE A 228 6.94 5.78 -7.43
C ILE A 228 8.42 5.47 -7.21
N ASP A 229 9.03 4.61 -8.04
CA ASP A 229 10.42 4.22 -7.84
C ASP A 229 11.36 5.41 -8.11
N THR A 230 11.15 6.10 -9.23
CA THR A 230 11.86 7.37 -9.54
C THR A 230 11.62 8.45 -8.50
N PHE A 231 10.41 8.52 -7.93
CA PHE A 231 10.11 9.46 -6.85
C PHE A 231 10.84 9.10 -5.56
N LYS A 232 10.88 7.81 -5.18
CA LYS A 232 11.59 7.35 -4.00
C LYS A 232 13.07 7.68 -4.11
N GLU A 233 13.69 7.40 -5.25
CA GLU A 233 15.08 7.77 -5.52
C GLU A 233 15.32 9.27 -5.38
N TRP A 234 14.50 10.09 -6.05
CA TRP A 234 14.60 11.56 -5.98
C TRP A 234 14.40 12.11 -4.56
N ALA A 235 13.44 11.56 -3.81
CA ALA A 235 13.15 11.98 -2.44
C ALA A 235 14.20 11.47 -1.43
N GLY A 236 15.15 10.62 -1.84
CA GLY A 236 16.12 9.99 -0.95
C GLY A 236 15.49 8.95 -0.02
N LEU A 237 14.47 8.24 -0.52
CA LEU A 237 13.77 7.16 0.17
C LEU A 237 14.30 5.80 -0.30
N TYR A 238 14.27 4.80 0.59
CA TYR A 238 14.67 3.45 0.23
C TYR A 238 13.72 2.82 -0.79
N THR A 239 14.29 2.19 -1.82
CA THR A 239 13.57 1.43 -2.85
C THR A 239 13.77 -0.08 -2.63
N LYS A 240 13.08 -0.90 -3.43
CA LYS A 240 13.35 -2.34 -3.51
C LYS A 240 14.73 -2.65 -4.12
N HIS A 241 15.34 -1.67 -4.79
CA HIS A 241 16.61 -1.78 -5.49
C HIS A 241 17.59 -0.76 -4.91
N MET A 242 17.92 -0.91 -3.61
CA MET A 242 18.89 -0.02 -2.97
C MET A 242 20.23 -0.12 -3.68
N SER A 243 20.88 1.02 -3.87
CA SER A 243 22.25 1.09 -4.38
C SER A 243 23.23 0.36 -3.45
N LYS A 244 24.43 0.05 -3.97
CA LYS A 244 25.47 -0.61 -3.18
C LYS A 244 25.92 0.26 -2.00
N GLU A 245 25.95 1.58 -2.20
CA GLU A 245 26.30 2.59 -1.20
C GLU A 245 25.26 2.62 -0.08
N GLN A 246 23.97 2.71 -0.40
CA GLN A 246 22.88 2.64 0.58
C GLN A 246 22.90 1.33 1.36
N CYS A 247 23.11 0.19 0.67
CA CYS A 247 23.24 -1.09 1.33
C CYS A 247 24.43 -1.10 2.31
N THR A 248 25.56 -0.49 1.91
CA THR A 248 26.77 -0.41 2.75
C THR A 248 26.52 0.41 4.01
N GLU A 249 25.87 1.57 3.90
CA GLU A 249 25.53 2.41 5.05
C GLU A 249 24.64 1.67 6.05
N VAL A 250 23.58 1.02 5.57
CA VAL A 250 22.67 0.23 6.42
C VAL A 250 23.40 -0.94 7.09
N ILE A 251 24.24 -1.68 6.34
CA ILE A 251 25.02 -2.79 6.89
C ILE A 251 25.96 -2.31 7.99
N LEU A 252 26.68 -1.21 7.77
CA LEU A 252 27.62 -0.67 8.76
C LEU A 252 26.89 -0.17 10.03
N ASP A 253 25.69 0.40 9.88
CA ASP A 253 24.86 0.78 11.01
C ASP A 253 24.35 -0.45 11.79
N MET A 254 23.96 -1.52 11.08
CA MET A 254 23.63 -2.80 11.72
C MET A 254 24.81 -3.30 12.56
N VAL A 255 26.04 -3.32 12.03
CA VAL A 255 27.23 -3.77 12.78
C VAL A 255 27.42 -2.98 14.08
N LYS A 256 27.20 -1.67 14.09
CA LYS A 256 27.31 -0.85 15.31
C LYS A 256 26.28 -1.23 16.37
N ASN A 257 25.10 -1.63 15.93
CA ASN A 257 23.98 -1.98 16.81
C ASN A 257 24.03 -3.44 17.30
N PHE A 258 24.76 -4.32 16.61
CA PHE A 258 24.92 -5.71 17.01
C PHE A 258 26.23 -5.94 17.74
N ASN A 259 26.17 -6.42 18.98
CA ASN A 259 27.36 -6.84 19.74
C ASN A 259 27.87 -8.25 19.32
N ARG A 260 27.68 -8.59 18.05
CA ARG A 260 28.09 -9.86 17.44
C ARG A 260 28.22 -9.66 15.92
N PRO A 261 28.96 -10.51 15.22
CA PRO A 261 29.02 -10.43 13.77
C PRO A 261 27.68 -10.74 13.11
N LEU A 262 27.48 -10.16 11.93
CA LEU A 262 26.24 -10.29 11.16
C LEU A 262 26.07 -11.72 10.65
N MET A 263 24.86 -12.25 10.76
CA MET A 263 24.44 -13.58 10.34
C MET A 263 23.43 -13.49 9.19
N TYR A 264 23.23 -14.59 8.47
CA TYR A 264 22.26 -14.65 7.37
C TYR A 264 20.85 -14.22 7.81
N ASP A 265 20.46 -14.61 9.02
CA ASP A 265 19.15 -14.33 9.58
C ASP A 265 18.91 -12.84 9.88
N ASP A 266 19.97 -12.03 10.01
CA ASP A 266 19.84 -10.57 10.19
C ASP A 266 19.30 -9.89 8.93
N PHE A 267 19.42 -10.55 7.78
CA PHE A 267 18.95 -10.08 6.48
C PHE A 267 17.66 -10.78 6.03
N ARG A 268 17.01 -11.55 6.91
CA ARG A 268 15.68 -12.13 6.65
C ARG A 268 14.60 -11.09 6.93
N GLY A 269 13.64 -10.97 6.01
CA GLY A 269 12.48 -10.08 6.13
C GLY A 269 12.38 -9.01 5.03
N HIS A 270 11.35 -8.17 5.15
CA HIS A 270 10.99 -7.14 4.18
C HIS A 270 10.63 -5.81 4.84
N LYS A 271 11.34 -5.45 5.92
CA LYS A 271 11.12 -4.14 6.57
C LYS A 271 11.63 -3.02 5.66
N TYR A 272 11.03 -1.84 5.77
CA TYR A 272 11.45 -0.68 5.00
C TYR A 272 12.89 -0.28 5.34
N GLY A 273 13.71 -0.07 4.32
CA GLY A 273 15.15 0.22 4.47
C GLY A 273 16.00 -0.97 4.92
N GLN A 274 15.45 -2.18 5.03
CA GLN A 274 16.21 -3.36 5.37
C GLN A 274 16.98 -3.89 4.15
N VAL A 275 18.27 -4.14 4.33
CA VAL A 275 19.08 -4.87 3.34
C VAL A 275 18.65 -6.34 3.34
N THR A 276 18.35 -6.88 2.17
CA THR A 276 17.98 -8.30 2.00
C THR A 276 19.15 -9.12 1.49
N ILE A 277 19.07 -10.45 1.66
CA ILE A 277 20.06 -11.37 1.05
C ILE A 277 20.12 -11.23 -0.47
N GLN A 278 19.00 -10.95 -1.14
CA GLN A 278 19.01 -10.79 -2.59
C GLN A 278 19.83 -9.55 -2.99
N MET A 279 19.65 -8.41 -2.32
CA MET A 279 20.46 -7.21 -2.55
C MET A 279 21.96 -7.47 -2.29
N ILE A 280 22.28 -8.27 -1.28
CA ILE A 280 23.67 -8.68 -1.00
C ILE A 280 24.23 -9.51 -2.17
N ARG A 281 23.45 -10.45 -2.71
CA ARG A 281 23.85 -11.26 -3.86
C ARG A 281 24.01 -10.41 -5.12
N ASP A 282 23.13 -9.46 -5.36
CA ASP A 282 23.18 -8.59 -6.54
C ASP A 282 24.46 -7.72 -6.55
N HIS A 283 24.88 -7.20 -5.38
CA HIS A 283 26.01 -6.26 -5.27
C HIS A 283 27.37 -6.89 -4.94
N TRP A 284 27.40 -8.02 -4.24
CA TRP A 284 28.63 -8.70 -3.79
C TRP A 284 28.67 -10.20 -4.14
N GLY A 285 27.58 -10.80 -4.58
CA GLY A 285 27.48 -12.23 -4.91
C GLY A 285 27.20 -13.14 -3.71
N SER A 286 27.75 -12.84 -2.52
CA SER A 286 27.46 -13.60 -1.30
C SER A 286 27.69 -12.78 -0.03
N LEU A 287 27.13 -13.25 1.10
CA LEU A 287 27.32 -12.63 2.41
C LEU A 287 28.79 -12.55 2.80
N ASN A 288 29.57 -13.61 2.56
CA ASN A 288 31.00 -13.63 2.90
C ASN A 288 31.81 -12.67 2.01
N LYS A 289 31.47 -12.57 0.71
CA LYS A 289 32.10 -11.59 -0.18
C LYS A 289 31.80 -10.15 0.24
N MET A 290 30.57 -9.90 0.70
CA MET A 290 30.19 -8.61 1.29
C MET A 290 31.01 -8.31 2.54
N LYS A 291 31.06 -9.25 3.50
CA LYS A 291 31.84 -9.09 4.73
C LYS A 291 33.32 -8.82 4.46
N GLN A 292 33.92 -9.59 3.53
CA GLN A 292 35.30 -9.39 3.10
C GLN A 292 35.51 -7.99 2.50
N ALA A 293 34.62 -7.56 1.61
CA ALA A 293 34.71 -6.23 0.98
C ALA A 293 34.55 -5.08 1.99
N LEU A 294 33.77 -5.29 3.06
CA LEU A 294 33.52 -4.30 4.10
C LEU A 294 34.44 -4.43 5.32
N GLY A 295 35.40 -5.37 5.32
CA GLY A 295 36.32 -5.60 6.44
C GLY A 295 35.65 -6.15 7.71
N LEU A 296 34.52 -6.86 7.57
CA LEU A 296 33.73 -7.40 8.68
C LEU A 296 34.12 -8.85 9.02
N GLU A 297 33.91 -9.24 10.28
CA GLU A 297 34.22 -10.59 10.78
C GLU A 297 33.37 -11.69 10.09
N ILE A 298 34.06 -12.74 9.61
CA ILE A 298 33.47 -13.89 8.92
C ILE A 298 33.38 -15.06 9.90
N ASN A 299 32.21 -15.23 10.52
CA ASN A 299 32.01 -16.26 11.56
C ASN A 299 31.79 -17.67 11.05
N ILE A 300 31.52 -17.83 9.75
CA ILE A 300 31.28 -19.13 9.12
C ILE A 300 32.03 -19.14 7.79
N GLU A 301 33.14 -19.86 7.72
CA GLU A 301 33.77 -20.29 6.47
C GLU A 301 32.83 -21.27 5.76
N SER A 302 31.79 -20.72 5.12
CA SER A 302 30.83 -21.43 4.28
C SER A 302 30.02 -22.55 4.99
N MET A 303 28.70 -22.52 4.80
CA MET A 303 28.02 -23.79 4.60
C MET A 303 28.44 -24.30 3.21
N MET A 304 29.68 -24.76 3.04
CA MET A 304 30.05 -25.49 1.84
C MET A 304 29.14 -26.70 1.82
N ASP A 305 28.20 -26.72 0.87
CA ASP A 305 27.48 -27.94 0.54
C ASP A 305 28.50 -29.07 0.45
N LYS A 306 28.25 -30.19 1.13
CA LYS A 306 29.07 -31.41 1.07
C LYS A 306 29.54 -31.62 -0.38
N GLN A 307 30.82 -31.36 -0.67
CA GLN A 307 31.37 -31.62 -1.99
C GLN A 307 31.86 -33.06 -1.99
N LEU A 308 31.27 -33.88 -2.85
CA LEU A 308 31.82 -35.20 -3.14
C LEU A 308 33.06 -35.02 -4.00
N SER A 309 34.13 -35.72 -3.66
CA SER A 309 35.21 -36.00 -4.60
C SER A 309 34.67 -36.78 -5.81
N LYS A 310 35.42 -36.81 -6.91
CA LYS A 310 35.02 -37.55 -8.12
C LYS A 310 34.83 -39.04 -7.82
N GLU A 311 35.71 -39.62 -7.01
CA GLU A 311 35.66 -41.03 -6.63
C GLU A 311 34.44 -41.34 -5.75
N GLU A 312 34.14 -40.51 -4.74
CA GLU A 312 32.94 -40.68 -3.92
C GLU A 312 31.66 -40.54 -4.76
N PHE A 313 31.63 -39.60 -5.71
CA PHE A 313 30.51 -39.45 -6.63
C PHE A 313 30.33 -40.68 -7.53
N ASP A 314 31.42 -41.17 -8.13
CA ASP A 314 31.40 -42.33 -9.02
C ASP A 314 30.92 -43.59 -8.27
N ASN A 315 31.45 -43.83 -7.06
CA ASN A 315 31.04 -44.93 -6.19
C ASN A 315 29.55 -44.82 -5.82
N MET A 316 29.06 -43.62 -5.53
CA MET A 316 27.66 -43.40 -5.19
C MET A 316 26.71 -43.68 -6.36
N ILE A 317 27.09 -43.32 -7.59
CA ILE A 317 26.32 -43.69 -8.78
C ILE A 317 26.28 -45.20 -8.96
N VAL A 318 27.40 -45.90 -8.75
CA VAL A 318 27.48 -47.37 -8.82
C VAL A 318 26.59 -48.03 -7.75
N ASP A 319 26.64 -47.53 -6.51
CA ASP A 319 25.82 -48.03 -5.41
C ASP A 319 24.32 -47.84 -5.67
N ILE A 320 23.93 -46.69 -6.21
CA ILE A 320 22.55 -46.44 -6.66
C ILE A 320 22.15 -47.45 -7.74
N CYS A 321 23.02 -47.69 -8.73
CA CYS A 321 22.73 -48.63 -9.81
C CYS A 321 22.59 -50.07 -9.28
N LYS A 322 23.45 -50.47 -8.36
CA LYS A 322 23.41 -51.79 -7.74
C LYS A 322 22.11 -52.00 -6.94
N PHE A 323 21.72 -51.01 -6.14
CA PHE A 323 20.46 -51.07 -5.38
C PHE A 323 19.24 -51.30 -6.27
N VAL A 324 19.19 -50.63 -7.43
CA VAL A 324 18.09 -50.77 -8.40
C VAL A 324 18.06 -52.17 -9.02
N HIS A 325 19.23 -52.69 -9.42
CA HIS A 325 19.35 -54.04 -9.98
C HIS A 325 19.04 -55.14 -8.96
N ASP A 326 19.45 -54.97 -7.70
CA ASP A 326 19.17 -55.93 -6.61
C ASP A 326 17.66 -56.02 -6.31
N GLU A 327 16.90 -54.94 -6.53
CA GLU A 327 15.43 -54.93 -6.45
C GLU A 327 14.74 -55.43 -7.75
N GLY A 328 15.50 -55.84 -8.77
CA GLY A 328 14.97 -56.38 -10.02
C GLY A 328 14.24 -55.35 -10.89
N ARG A 329 14.59 -54.07 -10.78
CA ARG A 329 13.97 -52.96 -11.52
C ARG A 329 14.98 -52.22 -12.39
N ASP A 330 14.48 -51.43 -13.34
CA ASP A 330 15.26 -50.64 -14.31
C ASP A 330 15.02 -49.13 -14.18
N PHE A 331 14.50 -48.69 -13.02
CA PHE A 331 14.22 -47.27 -12.77
C PHE A 331 14.50 -46.89 -11.32
N ILE A 332 14.82 -45.62 -11.08
CA ILE A 332 14.90 -45.02 -9.74
C ILE A 332 14.26 -43.64 -9.71
N THR A 333 13.75 -43.25 -8.54
CA THR A 333 13.17 -41.93 -8.31
C THR A 333 14.13 -41.04 -7.51
N THR A 334 14.10 -39.73 -7.76
CA THR A 334 14.88 -38.76 -6.96
C THR A 334 14.54 -38.83 -5.47
N ARG A 335 13.30 -39.16 -5.12
CA ARG A 335 12.89 -39.35 -3.73
C ARG A 335 13.62 -40.51 -3.06
N GLU A 336 13.76 -41.64 -3.73
CA GLU A 336 14.52 -42.77 -3.19
C GLU A 336 15.99 -42.42 -3.01
N ILE A 337 16.54 -41.59 -3.91
CA ILE A 337 17.90 -41.06 -3.76
C ILE A 337 18.01 -40.17 -2.52
N ASP A 338 17.08 -39.23 -2.35
CA ASP A 338 17.08 -38.24 -1.27
C ASP A 338 16.72 -38.82 0.11
N GLU A 339 15.92 -39.90 0.16
CA GLU A 339 15.55 -40.57 1.41
C GLU A 339 16.62 -41.55 1.92
N ASN A 340 17.60 -41.91 1.09
CA ASN A 340 18.66 -42.82 1.48
C ASN A 340 19.74 -42.08 2.28
N ALA A 341 19.87 -42.42 3.57
CA ALA A 341 20.84 -41.80 4.47
C ALA A 341 22.31 -41.94 4.03
N ASN A 342 22.62 -42.93 3.20
CA ASN A 342 23.98 -43.18 2.72
C ASN A 342 24.32 -42.41 1.44
N TRP A 343 23.34 -41.81 0.78
CA TRP A 343 23.54 -41.07 -0.46
C TRP A 343 23.45 -39.57 -0.24
N SER A 344 24.13 -38.83 -1.11
CA SER A 344 23.95 -37.39 -1.20
C SER A 344 22.68 -37.10 -1.98
N ASN A 345 21.99 -36.03 -1.59
CA ASN A 345 20.78 -35.61 -2.29
C ASN A 345 21.03 -35.35 -3.79
N MET A 346 19.96 -35.42 -4.56
CA MET A 346 19.98 -35.31 -6.01
C MET A 346 20.49 -33.94 -6.48
N CYS A 347 20.30 -32.87 -5.69
CA CYS A 347 20.88 -31.56 -6.00
C CYS A 347 22.42 -31.61 -5.99
N THR A 348 23.00 -32.29 -5.02
CA THR A 348 24.46 -32.49 -4.92
C THR A 348 24.94 -33.35 -6.09
N LEU A 349 24.26 -34.46 -6.37
CA LEU A 349 24.61 -35.35 -7.48
C LEU A 349 24.54 -34.65 -8.85
N ARG A 350 23.51 -33.83 -9.10
CA ARG A 350 23.37 -33.04 -10.35
C ARG A 350 24.54 -32.10 -10.56
N ARG A 351 24.94 -31.38 -9.50
CA ARG A 351 26.09 -30.47 -9.57
C ARG A 351 27.40 -31.22 -9.79
N MET A 352 27.57 -32.40 -9.20
CA MET A 352 28.79 -33.20 -9.41
C MET A 352 28.85 -33.84 -10.79
N ALA A 353 27.71 -34.31 -11.34
CA ALA A 353 27.62 -34.80 -12.71
C ALA A 353 28.01 -33.72 -13.72
N ASP A 354 27.50 -32.50 -13.56
CA ASP A 354 27.87 -31.35 -14.40
C ASP A 354 29.35 -31.00 -14.24
N LYS A 355 29.85 -30.91 -13.00
CA LYS A 355 31.25 -30.57 -12.69
C LYS A 355 32.26 -31.57 -13.26
N TYR A 356 32.02 -32.87 -13.12
CA TYR A 356 32.99 -33.92 -13.46
C TYR A 356 32.81 -34.49 -14.87
N TYR A 357 31.59 -34.44 -15.41
CA TYR A 357 31.24 -35.11 -16.67
C TYR A 357 30.50 -34.21 -17.67
N ASN A 358 30.16 -32.97 -17.30
CA ASN A 358 29.40 -32.02 -18.13
C ASN A 358 28.12 -32.67 -18.70
N CYS A 359 27.45 -33.47 -17.88
CA CYS A 359 26.25 -34.22 -18.24
C CYS A 359 25.23 -34.22 -17.10
N LYS A 360 24.04 -34.72 -17.36
CA LYS A 360 23.01 -34.92 -16.33
C LYS A 360 23.25 -36.25 -15.61
N VAL A 361 22.79 -36.34 -14.36
CA VAL A 361 22.77 -37.62 -13.61
C VAL A 361 21.98 -38.69 -14.37
N GLN A 362 20.91 -38.28 -15.07
CA GLN A 362 20.13 -39.16 -15.94
C GLN A 362 21.02 -39.85 -16.98
N ASP A 363 21.91 -39.11 -17.65
CA ASP A 363 22.81 -39.65 -18.68
C ASP A 363 23.81 -40.67 -18.09
N LEU A 364 24.12 -40.57 -16.79
CA LEU A 364 24.98 -41.52 -16.09
C LEU A 364 24.22 -42.80 -15.72
N LEU A 365 22.98 -42.68 -15.24
CA LEU A 365 22.12 -43.82 -14.90
C LEU A 365 21.70 -44.62 -16.15
N GLU A 366 21.44 -43.93 -17.26
CA GLU A 366 21.08 -44.56 -18.54
C GLU A 366 22.19 -45.49 -19.06
N LYS A 367 23.47 -45.19 -18.78
CA LYS A 367 24.60 -46.09 -19.11
C LYS A 367 24.54 -47.43 -18.38
N HIS A 368 23.81 -47.49 -17.27
CA HIS A 368 23.56 -48.71 -16.49
C HIS A 368 22.18 -49.32 -16.76
N ASN A 369 21.52 -48.91 -17.85
CA ASN A 369 20.13 -49.28 -18.20
C ASN A 369 19.11 -48.91 -17.11
N ILE A 370 19.36 -47.81 -16.38
CA ILE A 370 18.45 -47.32 -15.34
C ILE A 370 17.87 -45.99 -15.76
N THR A 371 16.54 -45.91 -15.74
CA THR A 371 15.80 -44.69 -16.03
C THR A 371 15.54 -43.89 -14.76
N LEU A 372 15.79 -42.57 -14.80
CA LEU A 372 15.39 -41.68 -13.72
C LEU A 372 13.92 -41.28 -13.93
N GLY A 373 13.05 -41.67 -13.00
CA GLY A 373 11.60 -41.50 -13.13
C GLY A 373 11.18 -40.04 -13.28
N LYS A 374 10.67 -39.67 -14.46
CA LYS A 374 9.96 -38.41 -14.70
C LYS A 374 8.48 -38.56 -14.35
N GLN A 375 7.93 -37.63 -13.59
CA GLN A 375 6.51 -37.56 -13.24
C GLN A 375 5.64 -37.66 -14.49
N GLY A 376 4.68 -38.60 -14.47
CA GLY A 376 3.67 -38.75 -15.51
C GLY A 376 4.04 -39.63 -16.70
N CYS A 377 5.22 -40.25 -16.73
CA CYS A 377 5.46 -41.40 -17.61
C CYS A 377 4.90 -42.64 -16.91
N GLY A 378 3.97 -43.36 -17.56
CA GLY A 378 3.50 -44.64 -17.05
C GLY A 378 4.70 -45.57 -16.85
N ILE A 379 4.87 -46.08 -15.65
CA ILE A 379 5.86 -47.14 -15.38
C ILE A 379 5.11 -48.46 -15.48
N ASN A 380 5.66 -49.48 -16.12
CA ASN A 380 5.08 -50.81 -16.05
C ASN A 380 5.99 -51.63 -15.15
N PHE A 381 5.47 -52.06 -14.00
CA PHE A 381 6.23 -52.87 -13.06
C PHE A 381 5.37 -53.99 -12.52
N ASP A 382 5.94 -55.19 -12.51
CA ASP A 382 5.34 -56.40 -11.95
C ASP A 382 6.09 -56.77 -10.68
N PHE A 383 5.39 -56.74 -9.54
CA PHE A 383 5.93 -57.27 -8.29
C PHE A 383 6.03 -58.81 -8.39
N GLY A 384 6.92 -59.41 -7.61
CA GLY A 384 7.14 -60.87 -7.62
C GLY A 384 5.91 -61.71 -7.23
N ASP A 385 4.88 -61.09 -6.63
CA ASP A 385 3.59 -61.69 -6.29
C ASP A 385 2.52 -61.53 -7.39
N GLY A 386 2.90 -60.97 -8.55
CA GLY A 386 2.04 -60.79 -9.71
C GLY A 386 1.19 -59.50 -9.69
N GLU A 387 1.40 -58.59 -8.73
CA GLU A 387 0.79 -57.26 -8.80
C GLU A 387 1.41 -56.44 -9.94
N HIS A 388 0.58 -56.02 -10.89
CA HIS A 388 0.97 -55.13 -11.97
C HIS A 388 0.60 -53.68 -11.63
N ILE A 389 1.54 -52.75 -11.81
CA ILE A 389 1.31 -51.31 -11.63
C ILE A 389 1.70 -50.55 -12.90
N THR A 390 1.01 -49.41 -13.14
CA THR A 390 1.15 -48.59 -14.36
C THR A 390 1.64 -47.16 -14.09
N SER A 391 1.85 -46.81 -12.81
CA SER A 391 2.14 -45.45 -12.37
C SER A 391 3.10 -45.42 -11.19
N GLN A 392 4.00 -44.44 -11.17
CA GLN A 392 4.95 -44.22 -10.07
C GLN A 392 4.25 -44.08 -8.72
N PHE A 393 3.09 -43.45 -8.69
CA PHE A 393 2.30 -43.28 -7.48
C PHE A 393 1.73 -44.61 -6.97
N GLU A 394 1.35 -45.49 -7.89
CA GLU A 394 0.88 -46.84 -7.55
C GLU A 394 2.02 -47.69 -7.02
N TYR A 395 3.19 -47.68 -7.67
CA TYR A 395 4.39 -48.37 -7.17
C TYR A 395 4.73 -47.95 -5.75
N MET A 396 4.78 -46.64 -5.49
CA MET A 396 5.11 -46.10 -4.17
C MET A 396 4.10 -46.54 -3.11
N PHE A 397 2.81 -46.54 -3.45
CA PHE A 397 1.76 -46.96 -2.54
C PHE A 397 1.84 -48.47 -2.27
N SER A 398 1.91 -49.29 -3.32
CA SER A 398 2.04 -50.75 -3.25
C SER A 398 3.31 -51.20 -2.52
N LYS A 399 4.45 -50.54 -2.73
CA LYS A 399 5.70 -50.80 -1.98
C LYS A 399 5.52 -50.52 -0.49
N TYR A 400 4.92 -49.37 -0.15
CA TYR A 400 4.69 -49.01 1.24
C TYR A 400 3.76 -49.99 1.97
N LEU A 401 2.69 -50.47 1.32
CA LEU A 401 1.80 -51.48 1.89
C LEU A 401 2.60 -52.74 2.27
N ARG A 402 3.50 -53.19 1.38
CA ARG A 402 4.40 -54.33 1.65
C ARG A 402 5.41 -54.05 2.76
N ASP A 403 5.98 -52.86 2.81
CA ASP A 403 6.88 -52.45 3.89
C ASP A 403 6.18 -52.47 5.26
N CYS A 404 4.86 -52.25 5.29
CA CYS A 404 4.02 -52.43 6.48
C CYS A 404 3.58 -53.87 6.75
N GLY A 405 4.04 -54.84 5.95
CA GLY A 405 3.74 -56.26 6.10
C GLY A 405 2.41 -56.72 5.47
N LEU A 406 1.76 -55.90 4.64
CA LEU A 406 0.52 -56.26 3.95
C LEU A 406 0.82 -57.04 2.66
N THR A 407 0.00 -58.04 2.37
CA THR A 407 0.16 -58.95 1.22
C THR A 407 -0.90 -58.68 0.15
N TYR A 408 -0.46 -58.61 -1.11
CA TYR A 408 -1.35 -58.44 -2.27
C TYR A 408 -2.30 -59.62 -2.41
N ASN A 409 -3.57 -59.35 -2.77
CA ASN A 409 -4.67 -60.33 -2.86
C ASN A 409 -5.03 -61.05 -1.56
N VAL A 410 -4.50 -60.61 -0.42
CA VAL A 410 -4.85 -61.12 0.91
C VAL A 410 -5.35 -59.97 1.77
N ASP A 411 -4.48 -58.99 2.02
CA ASP A 411 -4.78 -57.84 2.87
C ASP A 411 -5.20 -56.62 2.06
N TYR A 412 -4.71 -56.49 0.83
CA TYR A 412 -5.15 -55.44 -0.07
C TYR A 412 -5.32 -55.94 -1.50
N PHE A 413 -6.24 -55.29 -2.20
CA PHE A 413 -6.69 -55.64 -3.54
C PHE A 413 -6.66 -54.40 -4.41
N ARG A 414 -6.31 -54.61 -5.68
CA ARG A 414 -6.26 -53.55 -6.69
C ARG A 414 -7.43 -53.64 -7.66
N ASP A 415 -7.75 -52.51 -8.26
CA ASP A 415 -8.70 -52.41 -9.38
C ASP A 415 -10.06 -53.08 -9.09
N VAL A 416 -10.54 -52.91 -7.85
CA VAL A 416 -11.74 -53.58 -7.34
C VAL A 416 -12.99 -52.88 -7.88
N LYS A 417 -13.86 -53.62 -8.55
CA LYS A 417 -15.10 -53.06 -9.13
C LYS A 417 -16.01 -52.48 -8.04
N TYR A 418 -16.48 -51.25 -8.23
CA TYR A 418 -17.45 -50.60 -7.32
C TYR A 418 -18.72 -51.43 -7.12
N SER A 419 -19.13 -52.22 -8.12
CA SER A 419 -20.30 -53.10 -8.02
C SER A 419 -20.15 -54.21 -6.98
N THR A 420 -18.94 -54.49 -6.47
CA THR A 420 -18.73 -55.53 -5.43
C THR A 420 -19.04 -55.02 -4.03
N PHE A 421 -18.96 -53.71 -3.79
CA PHE A 421 -19.20 -53.09 -2.47
C PHE A 421 -20.29 -52.00 -2.48
N ILE A 422 -20.80 -51.62 -3.66
CA ILE A 422 -21.97 -50.76 -3.85
C ILE A 422 -23.01 -51.52 -4.70
N PRO A 423 -23.98 -52.22 -4.08
CA PRO A 423 -24.89 -53.13 -4.78
C PRO A 423 -25.73 -52.48 -5.89
N GLU A 424 -26.08 -51.21 -5.71
CA GLU A 424 -26.91 -50.41 -6.62
C GLU A 424 -26.15 -49.98 -7.89
N TYR A 425 -24.81 -50.00 -7.85
CA TYR A 425 -23.97 -49.56 -8.95
C TYR A 425 -23.71 -50.72 -9.94
N LYS A 426 -24.23 -50.60 -11.17
CA LYS A 426 -24.12 -51.64 -12.21
C LYS A 426 -23.16 -51.31 -13.37
N ASN A 427 -22.54 -50.14 -13.34
CA ASN A 427 -21.63 -49.71 -14.41
C ASN A 427 -20.19 -50.19 -14.16
N ASN A 428 -19.30 -50.03 -15.14
CA ASN A 428 -17.90 -50.45 -15.03
C ASN A 428 -17.04 -49.32 -14.43
N MET A 429 -16.73 -49.40 -13.13
CA MET A 429 -15.80 -48.49 -12.46
C MET A 429 -15.06 -49.25 -11.35
N ASN A 430 -13.76 -49.01 -11.26
CA ASN A 430 -12.88 -49.66 -10.30
C ASN A 430 -12.38 -48.63 -9.26
N CYS A 431 -12.21 -49.10 -8.03
CA CYS A 431 -11.48 -48.44 -6.96
C CYS A 431 -10.02 -48.89 -7.05
N ASP A 432 -9.09 -47.95 -6.93
CA ASP A 432 -7.67 -48.23 -7.19
C ASP A 432 -7.14 -49.25 -6.16
N TYR A 433 -7.44 -49.05 -4.87
CA TYR A 433 -7.14 -50.02 -3.81
C TYR A 433 -8.30 -50.21 -2.84
N VAL A 434 -8.44 -51.45 -2.35
CA VAL A 434 -9.26 -51.82 -1.20
C VAL A 434 -8.36 -52.55 -0.21
N ILE A 435 -8.28 -52.05 1.02
CA ILE A 435 -7.38 -52.56 2.06
C ILE A 435 -8.24 -53.07 3.23
N HIS A 436 -7.98 -54.30 3.65
CA HIS A 436 -8.53 -54.91 4.85
C HIS A 436 -7.46 -54.91 5.94
N ILE A 437 -7.66 -54.10 6.97
CA ILE A 437 -6.70 -53.99 8.09
C ILE A 437 -7.46 -53.73 9.38
N ASN A 438 -7.06 -54.40 10.48
CA ASN A 438 -7.63 -54.22 11.82
C ASN A 438 -9.19 -54.31 11.86
N GLY A 439 -9.77 -55.22 11.08
CA GLY A 439 -11.22 -55.40 10.98
C GLY A 439 -11.97 -54.27 10.25
N LYS A 440 -11.26 -53.33 9.64
CA LYS A 440 -11.80 -52.23 8.83
C LYS A 440 -11.48 -52.44 7.36
N THR A 441 -12.33 -51.90 6.50
CA THR A 441 -12.08 -51.81 5.06
C THR A 441 -11.88 -50.36 4.66
N ILE A 442 -10.77 -50.06 4.01
CA ILE A 442 -10.38 -48.72 3.57
C ILE A 442 -10.29 -48.71 2.04
N TYR A 443 -10.90 -47.70 1.42
CA TYR A 443 -10.92 -47.51 -0.03
C TYR A 443 -9.99 -46.37 -0.43
N ILE A 444 -9.11 -46.57 -1.41
CA ILE A 444 -8.13 -45.57 -1.84
C ILE A 444 -8.29 -45.29 -3.33
N GLU A 445 -8.24 -44.00 -3.67
CA GLU A 445 -8.19 -43.48 -5.03
C GLU A 445 -6.94 -42.60 -5.18
N ILE A 446 -6.09 -42.86 -6.18
CA ILE A 446 -4.87 -42.11 -6.43
C ILE A 446 -5.11 -41.09 -7.55
N ALA A 447 -5.16 -39.82 -7.18
CA ALA A 447 -5.50 -38.70 -8.07
C ALA A 447 -4.27 -38.14 -8.82
N GLY A 448 -3.45 -39.01 -9.43
CA GLY A 448 -2.18 -38.61 -10.05
C GLY A 448 -2.31 -37.55 -11.16
N ILE A 449 -3.35 -37.64 -11.99
CA ILE A 449 -3.60 -36.69 -13.11
C ILE A 449 -3.96 -35.27 -12.62
N LEU A 450 -4.53 -35.16 -11.42
CA LEU A 450 -4.97 -33.89 -10.82
C LEU A 450 -3.99 -33.33 -9.80
N ALA A 451 -2.71 -33.71 -9.89
CA ALA A 451 -1.68 -33.35 -8.94
C ALA A 451 -1.74 -31.88 -8.46
N GLU A 452 -1.78 -30.95 -9.41
CA GLU A 452 -1.75 -29.49 -9.20
C GLU A 452 -3.11 -28.91 -8.74
N TYR A 453 -4.17 -29.72 -8.78
CA TYR A 453 -5.56 -29.29 -8.70
C TYR A 453 -6.27 -29.81 -7.45
N LYS A 454 -5.54 -30.25 -6.42
CA LYS A 454 -6.11 -30.72 -5.15
C LYS A 454 -7.09 -29.70 -4.55
N THR A 455 -6.65 -28.46 -4.36
CA THR A 455 -7.49 -27.39 -3.81
C THR A 455 -8.68 -27.08 -4.71
N TRP A 456 -8.53 -27.20 -6.03
CA TRP A 456 -9.60 -26.97 -7.00
C TRP A 456 -10.63 -28.11 -6.96
N PHE A 457 -10.19 -29.36 -6.79
CA PHE A 457 -11.07 -30.51 -6.63
C PHE A 457 -11.98 -30.35 -5.40
N TYR A 458 -11.41 -29.99 -4.24
CA TYR A 458 -12.21 -29.80 -3.03
C TYR A 458 -13.06 -28.52 -3.04
N ALA A 459 -12.63 -27.46 -3.74
CA ALA A 459 -13.42 -26.25 -3.97
C ALA A 459 -14.45 -26.36 -5.12
N ASP A 460 -14.58 -27.55 -5.73
CA ASP A 460 -15.41 -27.81 -6.92
C ASP A 460 -15.19 -26.82 -8.07
N ARG A 461 -13.93 -26.40 -8.26
CA ARG A 461 -13.55 -25.43 -9.29
C ARG A 461 -13.26 -26.13 -10.63
N PRO A 462 -13.91 -25.74 -11.74
CA PRO A 462 -13.65 -26.32 -13.06
C PRO A 462 -12.24 -26.05 -13.60
N ILE A 463 -11.66 -27.01 -14.31
CA ILE A 463 -10.36 -26.92 -14.98
C ILE A 463 -10.57 -26.57 -16.47
N SER A 464 -10.68 -25.28 -16.78
CA SER A 464 -10.97 -24.80 -18.14
C SER A 464 -9.82 -24.98 -19.14
N ARG A 465 -8.57 -25.10 -18.66
CA ARG A 465 -7.38 -25.18 -19.52
C ARG A 465 -7.08 -26.59 -20.05
N SER A 466 -7.76 -27.62 -19.56
CA SER A 466 -7.52 -29.01 -19.97
C SER A 466 -8.79 -29.87 -19.86
N ASN A 467 -9.40 -30.16 -21.01
CA ASN A 467 -10.61 -30.96 -21.10
C ASN A 467 -10.43 -32.39 -20.55
N SER A 468 -9.24 -32.99 -20.70
CA SER A 468 -8.94 -34.32 -20.16
C SER A 468 -8.88 -34.32 -18.64
N LYS A 469 -8.19 -33.33 -18.03
CA LYS A 469 -8.14 -33.16 -16.58
C LYS A 469 -9.52 -32.86 -16.00
N GLU A 470 -10.33 -32.04 -16.66
CA GLU A 470 -11.71 -31.78 -16.20
C GLU A 470 -12.59 -33.03 -16.26
N LYS A 471 -12.52 -33.81 -17.34
CA LYS A 471 -13.23 -35.11 -17.42
C LYS A 471 -12.80 -36.05 -16.29
N TYR A 472 -11.51 -36.10 -15.98
CA TYR A 472 -11.00 -36.90 -14.86
C TYR A 472 -11.50 -36.37 -13.50
N ARG A 473 -11.53 -35.04 -13.28
CA ARG A 473 -12.08 -34.39 -12.08
C ARG A 473 -13.53 -34.77 -11.85
N LEU A 474 -14.37 -34.69 -12.87
CA LEU A 474 -15.79 -35.06 -12.79
C LEU A 474 -15.97 -36.56 -12.49
N LYS A 475 -15.15 -37.43 -13.10
CA LYS A 475 -15.18 -38.87 -12.81
C LYS A 475 -14.77 -39.17 -11.37
N LEU A 476 -13.72 -38.52 -10.86
CA LEU A 476 -13.26 -38.68 -9.48
C LEU A 476 -14.26 -38.10 -8.47
N LYS A 477 -14.97 -37.01 -8.81
CA LYS A 477 -16.07 -36.49 -7.99
C LYS A 477 -17.21 -37.50 -7.87
N LYS A 478 -17.59 -38.14 -8.97
CA LYS A 478 -18.59 -39.21 -8.96
C LYS A 478 -18.17 -40.37 -8.05
N LYS A 479 -16.88 -40.76 -8.07
CA LYS A 479 -16.31 -41.77 -7.15
C LYS A 479 -16.46 -41.32 -5.68
N GLU A 480 -16.01 -40.10 -5.39
CA GLU A 480 -16.10 -39.50 -4.05
C GLU A 480 -17.53 -39.49 -3.50
N GLU A 481 -18.50 -39.06 -4.32
CA GLU A 481 -19.92 -39.00 -3.95
C GLU A 481 -20.47 -40.38 -3.59
N MET A 482 -20.16 -41.41 -4.39
CA MET A 482 -20.60 -42.77 -4.12
C MET A 482 -20.00 -43.34 -2.83
N LEU A 483 -18.70 -43.14 -2.61
CA LEU A 483 -18.03 -43.58 -1.38
C LEU A 483 -18.63 -42.87 -0.15
N LYS A 484 -18.89 -41.56 -0.30
CA LYS A 484 -19.48 -40.72 0.76
C LYS A 484 -20.93 -41.12 1.08
N SER A 485 -21.78 -41.32 0.08
CA SER A 485 -23.20 -41.60 0.29
C SER A 485 -23.45 -42.95 0.97
N HIS A 486 -22.50 -43.88 0.87
CA HIS A 486 -22.55 -45.21 1.50
C HIS A 486 -21.78 -45.28 2.83
N GLY A 487 -21.29 -44.15 3.34
CA GLY A 487 -20.61 -44.10 4.64
C GLY A 487 -19.31 -44.92 4.70
N LEU A 488 -18.66 -45.15 3.55
CA LEU A 488 -17.42 -45.92 3.47
C LEU A 488 -16.23 -45.11 4.00
N VAL A 489 -15.21 -45.78 4.54
CA VAL A 489 -13.95 -45.15 4.94
C VAL A 489 -13.04 -45.08 3.73
N TYR A 490 -12.80 -43.87 3.21
CA TYR A 490 -12.02 -43.70 1.99
C TYR A 490 -11.08 -42.50 2.03
N PHE A 491 -10.04 -42.56 1.20
CA PHE A 491 -9.10 -41.49 0.98
C PHE A 491 -8.85 -41.28 -0.52
N ILE A 492 -8.90 -40.03 -0.97
CA ILE A 492 -8.48 -39.62 -2.30
C ILE A 492 -7.10 -38.99 -2.14
N LEU A 493 -6.07 -39.71 -2.56
CA LEU A 493 -4.68 -39.32 -2.36
C LEU A 493 -4.16 -38.62 -3.61
N PHE A 494 -3.84 -37.34 -3.46
CA PHE A 494 -3.08 -36.61 -4.47
C PHE A 494 -1.59 -36.93 -4.28
N PRO A 495 -0.73 -36.66 -5.28
CA PRO A 495 0.70 -36.89 -5.13
C PRO A 495 1.34 -36.25 -3.89
N CYS A 496 0.84 -35.09 -3.45
CA CYS A 496 1.26 -34.43 -2.21
C CYS A 496 0.99 -35.26 -0.95
N ASP A 497 0.00 -36.16 -0.99
CA ASP A 497 -0.47 -36.94 0.14
C ASP A 497 0.30 -38.25 0.33
N LEU A 498 1.12 -38.63 -0.67
CA LEU A 498 1.82 -39.91 -0.72
C LEU A 498 3.06 -39.93 0.17
N THR A 499 2.95 -39.54 1.44
CA THR A 499 4.04 -39.53 2.44
C THR A 499 3.98 -40.77 3.34
N LYS A 500 5.13 -41.21 3.87
CA LYS A 500 5.20 -42.35 4.80
C LYS A 500 4.31 -42.11 6.03
N ASP A 501 4.32 -40.90 6.58
CA ASP A 501 3.49 -40.53 7.74
C ASP A 501 1.99 -40.62 7.44
N ASN A 502 1.55 -40.09 6.29
CA ASN A 502 0.14 -40.18 5.91
C ASN A 502 -0.28 -41.64 5.72
N PHE A 503 0.55 -42.45 5.07
CA PHE A 503 0.25 -43.86 4.87
C PHE A 503 0.18 -44.62 6.19
N LYS A 504 1.13 -44.41 7.11
CA LYS A 504 1.09 -44.97 8.47
C LYS A 504 -0.21 -44.59 9.18
N ASN A 505 -0.55 -43.29 9.16
CA ASN A 505 -1.77 -42.80 9.80
C ASN A 505 -3.04 -43.40 9.19
N ILE A 506 -3.10 -43.56 7.86
CA ILE A 506 -4.24 -44.18 7.17
C ILE A 506 -4.43 -45.63 7.62
N LEU A 507 -3.34 -46.40 7.71
CA LEU A 507 -3.39 -47.81 8.10
C LEU A 507 -3.69 -48.02 9.59
N GLU A 508 -3.10 -47.20 10.47
CA GLU A 508 -3.27 -47.33 11.93
C GLU A 508 -4.60 -46.70 12.42
N ASN A 509 -4.94 -45.52 11.91
CA ASN A 509 -6.01 -44.66 12.43
C ASN A 509 -7.04 -44.26 11.37
N GLY A 510 -7.22 -45.08 10.33
CA GLY A 510 -8.18 -44.82 9.24
C GLY A 510 -9.58 -44.44 9.76
N SER A 511 -9.94 -43.16 9.60
CA SER A 511 -11.21 -42.57 10.02
C SER A 511 -11.63 -41.40 9.14
N LEU A 512 -12.90 -41.00 9.20
CA LEU A 512 -13.42 -39.84 8.47
C LEU A 512 -12.86 -38.50 9.01
N GLU A 513 -12.42 -38.46 10.26
CA GLU A 513 -11.73 -37.31 10.86
C GLU A 513 -10.30 -37.17 10.33
N LEU A 514 -9.56 -38.28 10.25
CA LEU A 514 -8.24 -38.29 9.62
C LEU A 514 -8.33 -37.87 8.16
N LYS A 515 -9.37 -38.34 7.44
CA LYS A 515 -9.63 -37.91 6.06
C LYS A 515 -9.68 -36.39 5.94
N LYS A 516 -10.47 -35.70 6.76
CA LYS A 516 -10.55 -34.22 6.71
C LYS A 516 -9.18 -33.56 6.92
N THR A 517 -8.35 -34.14 7.78
CA THR A 517 -6.98 -33.66 8.02
C THR A 517 -6.13 -33.80 6.76
N ILE A 518 -6.18 -34.96 6.09
CA ILE A 518 -5.45 -35.22 4.84
C ILE A 518 -6.03 -34.39 3.67
N GLU A 519 -7.33 -34.11 3.63
CA GLU A 519 -7.93 -33.21 2.61
C GLU A 519 -7.39 -31.78 2.74
N GLN A 520 -7.27 -31.29 3.98
CA GLN A 520 -6.71 -29.97 4.28
C GLN A 520 -5.18 -29.93 4.17
N PHE A 521 -4.52 -31.09 4.23
CA PHE A 521 -3.09 -31.21 4.05
C PHE A 521 -2.73 -30.75 2.62
N ASN A 522 -2.09 -29.59 2.52
CA ASN A 522 -1.53 -29.12 1.28
C ASN A 522 -0.12 -28.66 1.57
N GLN A 523 0.86 -29.51 1.28
CA GLN A 523 2.25 -29.14 1.45
C GLN A 523 2.60 -28.15 0.33
N ASN A 524 2.59 -26.85 0.66
CA ASN A 524 2.92 -25.74 -0.25
C ASN A 524 4.39 -25.76 -0.74
N ASN A 525 5.16 -26.81 -0.44
CA ASN A 525 6.57 -26.97 -0.79
C ASN A 525 6.75 -27.55 -2.20
N ILE A 526 5.65 -27.84 -2.88
CA ILE A 526 5.62 -28.38 -4.23
C ILE A 526 5.76 -27.22 -5.22
N ASP A 527 7.00 -26.95 -5.64
CA ASP A 527 7.28 -26.02 -6.74
C ASP A 527 6.81 -26.64 -8.07
N TRP A 528 5.56 -26.37 -8.41
CA TRP A 528 4.93 -26.86 -9.64
C TRP A 528 5.62 -26.36 -10.92
N VAL A 529 6.41 -25.27 -10.86
CA VAL A 529 7.20 -24.79 -11.99
C VAL A 529 8.43 -25.67 -12.16
N LYS A 530 9.19 -25.90 -11.09
CA LYS A 530 10.31 -26.85 -11.06
C LYS A 530 9.85 -28.25 -11.46
N ILE A 531 8.72 -28.72 -10.97
CA ILE A 531 8.11 -30.01 -11.36
C ILE A 531 7.79 -30.09 -12.84
N ARG A 532 7.31 -29.01 -13.48
CA ARG A 532 7.06 -29.00 -14.93
C ARG A 532 8.35 -29.04 -15.75
N GLU A 533 9.46 -28.54 -15.21
CA GLU A 533 10.75 -28.45 -15.90
C GLU A 533 11.64 -29.68 -15.71
N VAL A 534 11.67 -30.26 -14.49
CA VAL A 534 12.48 -31.44 -14.15
C VAL A 534 11.67 -32.72 -13.88
N GLY A 535 10.34 -32.63 -13.78
CA GLY A 535 9.46 -33.79 -13.66
C GLY A 535 9.40 -34.42 -12.27
N GLU A 536 9.62 -33.72 -11.16
CA GLU A 536 9.82 -34.39 -9.85
C GLU A 536 9.32 -33.61 -8.63
N LEU A 537 8.65 -34.32 -7.71
CA LEU A 537 8.19 -33.83 -6.40
C LEU A 537 9.34 -33.90 -5.36
N ASP A 538 9.77 -32.75 -4.85
CA ASP A 538 10.80 -32.61 -3.80
C ASP A 538 10.12 -32.35 -2.43
N TYR A 539 10.12 -33.36 -1.56
CA TYR A 539 9.59 -33.27 -0.18
C TYR A 539 10.68 -33.07 0.87
N SER A 540 11.95 -33.01 0.46
CA SER A 540 13.12 -32.96 1.37
C SER A 540 13.25 -31.64 2.13
N LYS A 541 12.46 -30.63 1.76
CA LYS A 541 12.48 -29.31 2.38
C LYS A 541 11.36 -29.19 3.43
N PRO A 542 11.68 -29.20 4.74
CA PRO A 542 10.82 -28.58 5.73
C PRO A 542 10.79 -27.07 5.44
N PHE A 543 9.60 -26.47 5.60
CA PHE A 543 9.31 -25.06 5.32
C PHE A 543 10.43 -24.08 5.73
N LEU A 544 10.73 -23.15 4.82
CA LEU A 544 10.99 -21.74 5.11
C LEU A 544 10.30 -20.88 4.06
#